data_AF-A0A350YXP7-F1
#
_entry.id   AF-A0A350YXP7-F1
#
_cell.length_a   1.000
_cell.length_b   1.000
_cell.length_c   1.000
_cell.angle_alpha   90.00
_cell.angle_beta   90.00
_cell.angle_gamma   90.00
#
_symmetry.space_group_name_H-M   'P 1'
#
loop_
_entity.id
_entity.type
_entity.pdbx_description
1 polymer ?
#
loop_
_entity_poly.entity_id
_entity_poly.type
_entity_poly.pdbx_seq_one_letter_code
_entity_poly.pdbx_strand_id
1 'polypeptide(L)' 'MCMLFHKKLGVTPYKMLWNFRMRKACELLSKEKICIGEVARSVGYDGQLVFSKAFRKYNGRSPTEFRNKSIEI' A
#
# COMPACT_ATOMS: atom_id res chain seq x y z
N MET A 1 1.02 -32.63 2.63
CA MET A 1 -0.24 -31.89 2.80
C MET A 1 -0.12 -31.01 4.04
N CYS A 2 0.43 -29.79 3.90
CA CYS A 2 0.67 -28.87 5.01
C CYS A 2 -0.61 -28.09 5.35
N MET A 3 -1.45 -28.64 6.24
CA MET A 3 -2.66 -27.98 6.76
C MET A 3 -2.42 -27.21 8.06
N LEU A 4 -1.21 -26.72 8.33
CA LEU A 4 -0.83 -26.15 9.63
C LEU A 4 -0.69 -24.62 9.66
N PHE A 5 -1.41 -23.90 8.79
CA PHE A 5 -1.45 -22.43 8.80
C PHE A 5 -2.88 -21.87 8.93
N HIS A 6 -3.78 -22.57 9.62
CA HIS A 6 -5.17 -22.14 9.84
C HIS A 6 -5.50 -21.62 11.24
N LYS A 7 -4.52 -21.41 12.15
CA LYS A 7 -4.84 -21.08 13.55
C LYS A 7 -3.88 -20.07 14.19
N LYS A 8 -4.12 -18.79 13.87
CA LYS A 8 -3.88 -17.56 14.68
C LYS A 8 -3.82 -16.43 13.67
N LEU A 9 -4.42 -15.29 13.99
CA LEU A 9 -4.69 -14.16 13.09
C LEU A 9 -6.01 -14.37 12.32
N GLY A 10 -7.13 -13.92 12.90
CA GLY A 10 -8.44 -13.80 12.23
C GLY A 10 -8.46 -12.77 11.09
N VAL A 11 -7.31 -12.56 10.44
CA VAL A 11 -7.12 -11.75 9.26
C VAL A 11 -6.46 -12.64 8.22
N THR A 12 -7.20 -12.98 7.17
CA THR A 12 -6.74 -13.78 6.04
C THR A 12 -5.37 -13.29 5.58
N PRO A 13 -4.39 -14.17 5.24
CA PRO A 13 -3.04 -13.78 4.83
C PRO A 13 -3.04 -12.72 3.70
N TYR A 14 -4.05 -12.76 2.84
CA TYR A 14 -4.32 -11.73 1.84
C TYR A 14 -4.48 -10.32 2.42
N LYS A 15 -5.26 -10.15 3.49
CA LYS A 15 -5.50 -8.86 4.16
C LYS A 15 -4.24 -8.36 4.87
N MET A 16 -3.44 -9.26 5.43
CA MET A 16 -2.16 -8.90 6.06
C MET A 16 -1.15 -8.41 5.02
N LEU A 17 -1.02 -9.13 3.89
CA LEU A 17 -0.17 -8.73 2.78
C LEU A 17 -0.62 -7.39 2.19
N TRP A 18 -1.93 -7.21 2.01
CA TRP A 18 -2.49 -5.94 1.54
C TRP A 18 -2.15 -4.78 2.48
N ASN A 19 -2.36 -4.94 3.79
CA ASN A 19 -1.95 -3.94 4.79
C ASN A 19 -0.45 -3.64 4.72
N PHE A 20 0.39 -4.67 4.64
CA PHE A 20 1.84 -4.50 4.59
C PHE A 20 2.27 -3.67 3.36
N ARG A 21 1.73 -4.00 2.18
CA ARG A 21 1.99 -3.26 0.93
C ARG A 21 1.57 -1.80 1.05
N MET A 22 0.41 -1.53 1.64
CA MET A 22 -0.10 -0.16 1.81
C MET A 22 0.69 0.64 2.85
N ARG A 23 1.12 0.02 3.95
CA ARG A 23 2.02 0.65 4.93
C ARG A 23 3.35 1.03 4.30
N LYS A 24 3.95 0.13 3.51
CA LYS A 24 5.19 0.44 2.78
C LYS A 24 4.99 1.56 1.75
N ALA A 25 3.88 1.56 1.02
CA ALA A 25 3.56 2.64 0.09
C ALA A 25 3.45 4.00 0.79
N CYS A 26 2.80 4.05 1.95
CA CYS A 26 2.69 5.26 2.77
C CYS A 26 4.07 5.76 3.23
N GLU A 27 4.92 4.86 3.71
CA GLU A 27 6.29 5.19 4.12
C GLU A 27 7.13 5.76 2.97
N LEU A 28 7.02 5.16 1.77
CA LEU A 28 7.69 5.63 0.56
C LEU A 28 7.17 7.01 0.11
N LEU A 29 5.85 7.23 0.16
CA LEU A 29 5.23 8.50 -0.20
C LEU A 29 5.60 9.64 0.75
N SER A 30 5.87 9.33 2.03
CA SER A 30 6.28 10.32 3.03
C SER A 30 7.79 10.58 3.07
N LYS A 31 8.62 9.55 2.85
CA LYS A 31 10.09 9.67 2.96
C LYS A 31 10.76 10.09 1.67
N GLU A 32 10.25 9.62 0.53
CA GLU A 32 10.93 9.76 -0.75
C GLU A 32 10.14 10.63 -1.73
N LYS A 33 10.85 11.49 -2.46
CA LYS A 33 10.25 12.29 -3.54
C LYS A 33 10.03 11.48 -4.83
N ILE A 34 10.03 10.14 -4.77
CA ILE A 34 9.83 9.26 -5.92
C ILE A 34 8.40 9.36 -6.47
N CYS A 35 8.23 9.13 -7.78
CA CYS A 35 6.94 9.21 -8.43
C CYS A 35 5.99 8.10 -7.94
N ILE A 36 4.68 8.35 -7.99
CA ILE A 36 3.67 7.37 -7.55
C ILE A 36 3.74 6.08 -8.36
N GLY A 37 4.12 6.15 -9.63
CA GLY A 37 4.39 4.96 -10.46
C GLY A 37 5.53 4.09 -9.92
N GLU A 38 6.59 4.71 -9.39
CA GLU A 38 7.71 4.00 -8.75
C GLU A 38 7.27 3.35 -7.44
N VAL A 39 6.51 4.08 -6.61
CA VAL A 39 5.92 3.52 -5.38
C VAL A 39 5.04 2.30 -5.70
N ALA A 40 4.23 2.39 -6.76
CA ALA A 40 3.38 1.29 -7.21
C ALA A 40 4.22 0.05 -7.58
N ARG A 41 5.30 0.22 -8.35
CA ARG A 41 6.20 -0.88 -8.69
C ARG A 41 6.91 -1.45 -7.47
N SER A 42 7.41 -0.61 -6.58
CA SER A 42 8.08 -1.04 -5.33
C SER A 42 7.17 -1.83 -4.40
N VAL A 43 5.87 -1.55 -4.39
CA VAL A 43 4.89 -2.34 -3.63
C VAL A 43 4.22 -3.44 -4.46
N GLY A 44 4.73 -3.75 -5.66
CA GLY A 44 4.35 -4.90 -6.49
C GLY A 44 3.10 -4.70 -7.37
N TYR A 45 2.73 -3.46 -7.68
CA TYR A 45 1.65 -3.14 -8.61
C TYR A 45 2.24 -2.78 -9.97
N ASP A 46 1.63 -3.32 -11.03
CA ASP A 46 2.06 -3.13 -12.42
C ASP A 46 1.92 -1.67 -12.90
N GLY A 47 1.01 -0.91 -12.29
CA GLY A 47 0.75 0.46 -12.68
C GLY A 47 0.15 1.32 -11.58
N GLN A 48 0.41 2.63 -11.70
CA GLN A 48 -0.08 3.68 -10.81
C GLN A 48 -1.61 3.67 -10.68
N LEU A 49 -2.36 3.38 -11.75
CA LEU A 49 -3.83 3.39 -11.74
C LEU A 49 -4.42 2.32 -10.81
N VAL A 50 -3.90 1.08 -10.90
CA VAL A 50 -4.34 -0.05 -10.08
C VAL A 50 -3.96 0.20 -8.62
N PHE A 51 -2.72 0.64 -8.39
CA PHE A 51 -2.24 1.04 -7.08
C PHE A 51 -3.09 2.17 -6.49
N SER A 52 -3.42 3.22 -7.26
CA SER A 52 -4.18 4.37 -6.76
C SER A 52 -5.59 3.98 -6.31
N LYS A 53 -6.25 3.06 -7.04
CA LYS A 53 -7.55 2.50 -6.61
C LYS A 53 -7.42 1.72 -5.31
N ALA A 54 -6.40 0.87 -5.19
CA ALA A 54 -6.16 0.07 -3.99
C ALA A 54 -5.76 0.92 -2.78
N PHE A 55 -4.92 1.92 -2.99
CA PHE A 55 -4.46 2.87 -1.97
C PHE A 55 -5.60 3.75 -1.49
N ARG A 56 -6.46 4.25 -2.40
CA ARG A 56 -7.67 4.99 -2.02
C ARG A 56 -8.63 4.14 -1.18
N LYS A 57 -8.76 2.85 -1.50
CA LYS A 57 -9.57 1.92 -0.69
C LYS A 57 -8.98 1.69 0.72
N TYR A 58 -7.67 1.80 0.86
CA TYR A 58 -6.97 1.62 2.14
C TYR A 58 -6.97 2.91 2.99
N ASN A 59 -6.54 4.02 2.40
CA ASN A 59 -6.23 5.28 3.07
C ASN A 59 -7.35 6.34 2.91
N GLY A 60 -8.41 6.02 2.16
CA GLY A 60 -9.52 6.94 1.84
C GLY A 60 -9.20 8.03 0.81
N ARG A 61 -7.92 8.23 0.46
CA ARG A 61 -7.45 9.29 -0.44
C ARG A 61 -6.51 8.75 -1.50
N SER A 62 -6.36 9.46 -2.61
CA SER A 62 -5.38 9.07 -3.62
C SER A 62 -3.95 9.22 -3.08
N PRO A 63 -2.97 8.43 -3.58
CA PRO A 63 -1.58 8.58 -3.18
C PRO A 63 -1.01 9.98 -3.49
N THR A 64 -1.55 10.65 -4.51
CA THR A 64 -1.18 12.04 -4.86
C THR A 64 -1.63 13.02 -3.80
N GLU A 65 -2.89 12.92 -3.37
CA GLU A 65 -3.42 13.76 -2.27
C GLU A 65 -2.69 13.49 -0.96
N PHE A 66 -2.35 12.23 -0.69
CA PHE A 66 -1.58 11.87 0.48
C PHE A 66 -0.20 12.54 0.49
N ARG A 67 0.50 12.51 -0.65
CA ARG A 67 1.80 13.19 -0.82
C ARG A 67 1.70 14.70 -0.66
N ASN A 68 0.70 15.34 -1.27
CA ASN A 68 0.53 16.79 -1.18
C ASN A 68 0.31 17.25 0.27
N LYS A 69 -0.43 16.47 1.06
CA LYS A 69 -0.67 16.80 2.47
C LYS A 69 0.56 16.66 3.36
N SER A 70 1.47 15.73 3.04
CA SER A 70 2.74 15.58 3.78
C SER A 70 3.73 16.74 3.55
N ILE A 71 3.52 17.56 2.51
CA ILE A 71 4.35 18.74 2.22
C ILE A 71 3.84 19.99 2.97
N GLU A 72 2.68 19.91 3.64
CA GLU A 72 2.02 21.06 4.26
C GLU A 72 2.29 21.21 5.77
N ILE A 73 3.46 20.77 6.26
CA ILE A 73 3.92 20.98 7.65
C ILE A 73 5.33 21.56 7.64
#